data_AF-A0A2V6PMN0-F1
#
_entry.id   AF-A0A2V6PMN0-F1
#
_cell.length_a   1.000
_cell.length_b   1.000
_cell.length_c   1.000
_cell.angle_alpha   90.00
_cell.angle_beta   90.00
_cell.angle_gamma   90.00
#
_symmetry.space_group_name_H-M   'P 1'
#
loop_
_entity.id
_entity.type
_entity.pdbx_description
1 polymer ?
#
loop_
_entity_poly.entity_id
_entity_poly.type
_entity_poly.pdbx_seq_one_letter_code
_entity_poly.pdbx_strand_id
1 'polypeptide(L)'
;MAPMRGCKTVEPVMNWLWPKIAGVLELILCVGIIGWVLYRWLKKSDDPPRLISKWAITAVMAGITWWVTASSVTGGGGYGAAFIIGIACAVCGIVLGITWGANIADFFGKPLTSLFDGGEQEVVPAPFYSIAEARRKQGKYLEAVVEIRKQLARFPDDFNGMLMLAGIQAENLNDLPGAQMTIERLLMSAPNQSPINLTLALNRLADWQLKHGQDPDSAREALERIIQMFPETEQAYHAGQRIAHLTPSEMLAEKNEPHRIKLGQYQENIGLLREPVTVRPPKEDPATVAASLVRHLEQHPQDGEARERLALIYAEHYQRLDLAADQLEELLAQPNLPAKQAVHWLNMLADLRVRHGSDLAAAREVLQRIIDLFPRSAAAENAKNRMAHLRLELRGKKESQVV
;
A
#
# COMPACT_ATOMS: atom_id res chain seq x y z
N MET A 1 7.08 77.13 -53.65
CA MET A 1 6.63 77.91 -52.48
C MET A 1 5.11 78.03 -52.58
N ALA A 2 4.40 77.87 -51.46
CA ALA A 2 2.94 77.85 -51.30
C ALA A 2 2.22 76.50 -51.54
N PRO A 3 1.60 75.93 -50.48
CA PRO A 3 0.77 74.73 -50.50
C PRO A 3 -0.74 75.05 -50.42
N MET A 4 -1.56 73.97 -50.45
CA MET A 4 -2.93 73.84 -49.90
C MET A 4 -4.15 74.25 -50.76
N ARG A 5 -4.98 73.24 -51.07
CA ARG A 5 -6.43 73.08 -50.76
C ARG A 5 -6.89 71.79 -51.45
N GLY A 6 -7.56 70.82 -50.85
CA GLY A 6 -8.18 70.71 -49.54
C GLY A 6 -9.30 69.67 -49.70
N CYS A 7 -9.14 68.49 -49.08
CA CYS A 7 -10.24 67.55 -48.90
C CYS A 7 -10.46 67.43 -47.40
N LYS A 8 -11.45 68.16 -46.89
CA LYS A 8 -11.94 68.01 -45.51
C LYS A 8 -13.05 66.95 -45.50
N THR A 9 -13.24 66.41 -44.30
CA THR A 9 -14.46 65.82 -43.70
C THR A 9 -14.72 64.31 -43.82
N VAL A 10 -14.07 63.50 -42.96
CA VAL A 10 -14.71 62.29 -42.36
C VAL A 10 -14.24 62.00 -40.91
N GLU A 11 -13.22 62.67 -40.35
CA GLU A 11 -12.63 62.24 -39.07
C GLU A 11 -13.36 62.57 -37.73
N PRO A 12 -14.38 63.44 -37.59
CA PRO A 12 -14.91 63.75 -36.25
C PRO A 12 -15.92 62.72 -35.71
N VAL A 13 -16.43 61.82 -36.55
CA VAL A 13 -17.52 60.88 -36.15
C VAL A 13 -16.97 59.60 -35.52
N MET A 14 -15.82 59.10 -35.99
CA MET A 14 -15.28 57.80 -35.58
C MET A 14 -14.68 57.81 -34.16
N ASN A 15 -14.01 58.89 -33.77
CA ASN A 15 -13.42 59.04 -32.42
C ASN A 15 -14.47 59.33 -31.32
N TRP A 16 -15.69 59.72 -31.70
CA TRP A 16 -16.81 59.92 -30.76
C TRP A 16 -17.62 58.63 -30.52
N LEU A 17 -17.71 57.76 -31.54
CA LEU A 17 -18.46 56.51 -31.45
C LEU A 17 -17.67 55.37 -30.78
N TRP A 18 -16.35 55.34 -30.90
CA TRP A 18 -15.52 54.27 -30.32
C TRP A 18 -15.67 54.08 -28.79
N PRO A 19 -15.60 55.14 -27.94
CA PRO A 19 -15.80 54.97 -26.49
C PRO A 19 -17.24 54.56 -26.13
N LYS A 20 -18.23 54.95 -26.94
CA LYS A 20 -19.63 54.54 -26.78
C LYS A 20 -19.80 53.06 -27.11
N ILE A 21 -19.19 52.59 -28.19
CA ILE A 21 -19.24 51.19 -28.64
C ILE A 21 -18.47 50.28 -27.67
N ALA A 22 -17.29 50.69 -27.22
CA ALA A 22 -16.50 49.95 -26.24
C ALA A 22 -17.25 49.76 -24.91
N GLY A 23 -17.89 50.82 -24.40
CA GLY A 23 -18.72 50.72 -23.20
C GLY A 23 -19.95 49.82 -23.37
N VAL A 24 -20.59 49.82 -24.55
CA VAL A 24 -21.71 48.91 -24.84
C VAL A 24 -21.24 47.45 -24.93
N LEU A 25 -20.07 47.20 -25.51
CA LEU A 25 -19.47 45.87 -25.60
C LEU A 25 -19.07 45.32 -24.22
N GLU A 26 -18.49 46.16 -23.37
CA GLU A 26 -18.16 45.81 -21.98
C GLU A 26 -19.42 45.49 -21.18
N LEU A 27 -20.51 46.25 -21.38
CA LEU A 27 -21.78 45.99 -20.73
C LEU A 27 -22.39 44.66 -21.18
N ILE A 28 -22.35 44.36 -22.48
CA ILE A 28 -22.82 43.08 -23.03
C ILE A 28 -21.99 41.92 -22.47
N LEU A 29 -20.67 42.08 -22.36
CA LEU A 29 -19.77 41.07 -21.79
C LEU A 29 -20.09 40.81 -20.32
N CYS A 30 -20.25 41.87 -19.51
CA CYS A 30 -20.62 41.77 -18.11
C CYS A 30 -21.98 41.08 -17.93
N VAL A 31 -23.00 41.46 -18.71
CA VAL A 31 -24.33 40.82 -18.67
C VAL A 31 -24.24 39.35 -19.09
N GLY A 32 -23.41 39.02 -20.09
CA GLY A 32 -23.19 37.64 -20.52
C GLY A 32 -22.51 36.79 -19.46
N ILE A 33 -21.47 37.32 -18.80
CA ILE A 33 -20.77 36.64 -17.69
C ILE A 33 -21.71 36.44 -16.51
N ILE A 34 -22.47 37.48 -16.15
CA ILE A 34 -23.45 37.40 -15.07
C ILE A 34 -24.49 36.33 -15.45
N GLY A 35 -25.14 36.43 -16.61
CA GLY A 35 -26.11 35.43 -17.09
C GLY A 35 -25.57 34.00 -17.10
N TRP A 36 -24.32 33.80 -17.47
CA TRP A 36 -23.67 32.48 -17.47
C TRP A 36 -23.42 31.93 -16.06
N VAL A 37 -22.91 32.76 -15.14
CA VAL A 37 -22.72 32.39 -13.72
C VAL A 37 -24.07 32.04 -13.09
N LEU A 38 -25.07 32.86 -13.37
CA LEU A 38 -26.45 32.71 -12.93
C LEU A 38 -27.07 31.38 -13.43
N TYR A 39 -26.90 31.05 -14.71
CA TYR A 39 -27.35 29.77 -15.29
C TYR A 39 -26.60 28.56 -14.69
N ARG A 40 -25.28 28.68 -14.52
CA ARG A 40 -24.45 27.61 -13.94
C ARG A 40 -24.83 27.34 -12.48
N TRP A 41 -25.19 28.38 -11.72
CA TRP A 41 -25.67 28.24 -10.34
C TRP A 41 -27.06 27.61 -10.26
N LEU A 42 -27.95 27.89 -11.21
CA LEU A 42 -29.26 27.25 -11.27
C LEU A 42 -29.15 25.73 -11.54
N LYS A 43 -28.25 25.33 -12.45
CA LYS A 43 -28.10 23.93 -12.86
C LYS A 43 -27.43 23.03 -11.80
N LYS A 44 -26.65 23.61 -10.89
CA LYS A 44 -25.87 22.87 -9.87
C LYS A 44 -26.55 22.86 -8.48
N SER A 45 -27.73 23.44 -8.34
CA SER A 45 -28.43 23.48 -7.06
C SER A 45 -29.55 22.46 -7.00
N ASP A 46 -29.61 21.74 -5.89
CA ASP A 46 -30.66 20.75 -5.60
C ASP A 46 -32.05 21.37 -5.35
N ASP A 47 -32.15 22.71 -5.15
CA ASP A 47 -33.40 23.46 -4.91
C ASP A 47 -33.54 24.70 -5.84
N PRO A 48 -33.92 24.52 -7.13
CA PRO A 48 -34.11 25.62 -8.09
C PRO A 48 -35.08 26.74 -7.67
N PRO A 49 -36.26 26.47 -7.06
CA PRO A 49 -37.25 27.53 -6.80
C PRO A 49 -36.83 28.48 -5.67
N ARG A 50 -36.00 28.02 -4.72
CA ARG A 50 -35.49 28.86 -3.63
C ARG A 50 -34.40 29.82 -4.09
N LEU A 51 -33.62 29.44 -5.09
CA LEU A 51 -32.66 30.36 -5.72
C LEU A 51 -33.38 31.45 -6.51
N ILE A 52 -34.40 31.08 -7.29
CA ILE A 52 -35.18 32.05 -8.07
C ILE A 52 -35.88 33.07 -7.15
N SER A 53 -36.45 32.63 -6.02
CA SER A 53 -37.07 33.55 -5.06
C SER A 53 -36.06 34.51 -4.41
N LYS A 54 -34.87 34.03 -4.06
CA LYS A 54 -33.78 34.89 -3.55
C LYS A 54 -33.39 35.97 -4.56
N TRP A 55 -33.37 35.64 -5.85
CA TRP A 55 -33.01 36.59 -6.89
C TRP A 55 -34.12 37.60 -7.17
N ALA A 56 -35.37 37.15 -7.13
CA ALA A 56 -36.52 38.05 -7.18
C ALA A 56 -36.46 39.07 -6.03
N ILE A 57 -36.13 38.63 -4.81
CA ILE A 57 -35.94 39.53 -3.67
C ILE A 57 -34.79 40.52 -3.93
N THR A 58 -33.64 40.06 -4.44
CA THR A 58 -32.53 40.97 -4.77
C THR A 58 -32.87 41.98 -5.86
N ALA A 59 -33.64 41.58 -6.88
CA ALA A 59 -34.07 42.45 -7.96
C ALA A 59 -35.10 43.49 -7.50
N VAL A 60 -36.05 43.10 -6.65
CA VAL A 60 -37.01 44.02 -6.03
C VAL A 60 -36.28 45.03 -5.14
N MET A 61 -35.32 44.58 -4.33
CA MET A 61 -34.52 45.47 -3.48
C MET A 61 -33.66 46.45 -4.30
N ALA A 62 -33.04 45.99 -5.39
CA ALA A 62 -32.30 46.85 -6.31
C ALA A 62 -33.21 47.88 -7.01
N GLY A 63 -34.44 47.49 -7.34
CA GLY A 63 -35.45 48.39 -7.89
C GLY A 63 -35.88 49.47 -6.88
N ILE A 64 -36.07 49.10 -5.62
CA ILE A 64 -36.43 50.04 -4.54
C ILE A 64 -35.28 51.02 -4.28
N THR A 65 -34.03 50.54 -4.20
CA THR A 65 -32.88 51.44 -4.01
C THR A 65 -32.70 52.37 -5.20
N TRP A 66 -32.81 51.87 -6.43
CA TRP A 66 -32.76 52.70 -7.64
C TRP A 66 -33.87 53.75 -7.65
N TRP A 67 -35.10 53.40 -7.28
CA TRP A 67 -36.23 54.33 -7.24
C TRP A 67 -36.05 55.41 -6.17
N VAL A 68 -35.57 55.03 -4.97
CA VAL A 68 -35.25 55.98 -3.89
C VAL A 68 -34.10 56.91 -4.29
N THR A 69 -33.05 56.39 -4.93
CA THR A 69 -31.94 57.22 -5.42
C THR A 69 -32.41 58.14 -6.57
N ALA A 70 -33.17 57.64 -7.54
CA ALA A 70 -33.66 58.43 -8.66
C ALA A 70 -34.60 59.57 -8.22
N SER A 71 -35.51 59.29 -7.29
CA SER A 71 -36.42 60.30 -6.72
C SER A 71 -35.68 61.37 -5.90
N SER A 72 -34.61 60.99 -5.19
CA SER A 72 -33.77 61.93 -4.43
C SER A 72 -32.85 62.81 -5.29
N VAL A 73 -32.57 62.42 -6.54
CA VAL A 73 -31.78 63.21 -7.49
C VAL A 73 -32.64 64.26 -8.21
N THR A 74 -33.95 63.98 -8.38
CA THR A 74 -34.90 64.91 -9.01
C THR A 74 -35.47 65.98 -8.05
N GLY A 75 -35.47 65.74 -6.75
CA GLY A 75 -35.87 66.73 -5.73
C GLY A 75 -34.64 67.29 -5.04
N GLY A 76 -34.33 68.57 -5.26
CA GLY A 76 -33.11 69.28 -4.82
C GLY A 76 -32.49 68.72 -3.52
N GLY A 77 -31.25 68.21 -3.65
CA GLY A 77 -30.56 67.46 -2.61
C GLY A 77 -30.35 68.23 -1.30
N GLY A 78 -31.21 67.96 -0.32
CA GLY A 78 -30.99 68.33 1.08
C GLY A 78 -30.37 67.17 1.88
N TYR A 79 -29.69 67.49 2.98
CA TYR A 79 -29.07 66.52 3.90
C TYR A 79 -30.02 65.40 4.37
N GLY A 80 -31.33 65.64 4.40
CA GLY A 80 -32.35 64.63 4.71
C GLY A 80 -32.45 63.51 3.66
N ALA A 81 -32.23 63.80 2.37
CA ALA A 81 -32.25 62.79 1.32
C ALA A 81 -31.05 61.84 1.42
N ALA A 82 -29.87 62.36 1.77
CA ALA A 82 -28.67 61.55 1.98
C ALA A 82 -28.83 60.56 3.15
N PHE A 83 -29.55 60.95 4.20
CA PHE A 83 -29.81 60.10 5.36
C PHE A 83 -30.76 58.93 5.02
N ILE A 84 -31.80 59.18 4.23
CA ILE A 84 -32.74 58.15 3.77
C ILE A 84 -32.03 57.13 2.87
N ILE A 85 -31.15 57.58 1.97
CA ILE A 85 -30.34 56.69 1.12
C ILE A 85 -29.40 55.84 1.97
N GLY A 86 -28.73 56.44 2.97
CA GLY A 86 -27.83 55.72 3.87
C GLY A 86 -28.52 54.60 4.65
N ILE A 87 -29.71 54.88 5.21
CA ILE A 87 -30.49 53.87 5.94
C ILE A 87 -30.99 52.77 4.99
N ALA A 88 -31.51 53.13 3.81
CA ALA A 88 -31.96 52.15 2.83
C ALA A 88 -30.82 51.21 2.39
N CYS A 89 -29.62 51.75 2.13
CA CYS A 89 -28.44 50.95 1.78
C CYS A 89 -28.00 50.02 2.92
N ALA A 90 -28.04 50.48 4.18
CA ALA A 90 -27.69 49.66 5.33
C ALA A 90 -28.65 48.47 5.52
N VAL A 91 -29.97 48.72 5.42
CA VAL A 91 -30.98 47.66 5.51
C VAL A 91 -30.84 46.67 4.35
N CYS A 92 -30.59 47.15 3.14
CA CYS A 92 -30.33 46.29 1.98
C CYS A 92 -29.09 45.41 2.21
N GLY A 93 -28.01 45.98 2.73
CA GLY A 93 -26.78 45.24 3.03
C GLY A 93 -26.99 44.12 4.04
N ILE A 94 -27.76 44.37 5.10
CA ILE A 94 -28.06 43.36 6.13
C ILE A 94 -28.91 42.23 5.56
N VAL A 95 -29.98 42.55 4.81
CA VAL A 95 -30.87 41.54 4.22
C VAL A 95 -30.14 40.69 3.17
N LEU A 96 -29.32 41.30 2.34
CA LEU A 96 -28.47 40.58 1.38
C LEU A 96 -27.46 39.69 2.09
N GLY A 97 -26.82 40.20 3.15
CA GLY A 97 -25.88 39.45 3.98
C GLY A 97 -26.50 38.21 4.60
N ILE A 98 -27.72 38.30 5.14
CA ILE A 98 -28.44 37.15 5.74
C ILE A 98 -28.89 36.17 4.66
N THR A 99 -29.40 36.67 3.53
CA THR A 99 -29.99 35.82 2.47
C THR A 99 -28.93 35.02 1.71
N TRP A 100 -27.77 35.63 1.48
CA TRP A 100 -26.66 35.06 0.73
C TRP A 100 -25.53 34.51 1.60
N GLY A 101 -25.47 34.87 2.89
CA GLY A 101 -24.38 34.48 3.80
C GLY A 101 -24.14 32.98 3.86
N ALA A 102 -25.20 32.18 4.03
CA ALA A 102 -25.08 30.72 4.03
C ALA A 102 -24.63 30.16 2.67
N ASN A 103 -25.18 30.67 1.56
CA ASN A 103 -24.82 30.19 0.21
C ASN A 103 -23.38 30.55 -0.18
N ILE A 104 -22.89 31.72 0.23
CA ILE A 104 -21.51 32.17 0.00
C ILE A 104 -20.56 31.35 0.89
N ALA A 105 -20.92 31.11 2.15
CA ALA A 105 -20.16 30.26 3.06
C ALA A 105 -20.06 28.82 2.52
N ASP A 106 -21.12 28.27 1.96
CA ASP A 106 -21.09 26.95 1.31
C ASP A 106 -20.24 26.96 0.03
N PHE A 107 -20.30 28.01 -0.79
CA PHE A 107 -19.53 28.08 -2.04
C PHE A 107 -18.01 28.18 -1.79
N PHE A 108 -17.58 29.00 -0.83
CA PHE A 108 -16.18 29.13 -0.45
C PHE A 108 -15.72 28.04 0.52
N GLY A 109 -16.62 27.50 1.33
CA GLY A 109 -16.37 26.44 2.30
C GLY A 109 -16.22 25.07 1.64
N LYS A 110 -17.01 24.74 0.61
CA LYS A 110 -16.98 23.43 -0.09
C LYS A 110 -15.59 22.96 -0.54
N PRO A 111 -14.72 23.76 -1.17
CA PRO A 111 -13.38 23.28 -1.51
C PRO A 111 -12.51 23.01 -0.28
N LEU A 112 -12.69 23.74 0.82
CA LEU A 112 -11.97 23.52 2.07
C LEU A 112 -12.53 22.34 2.87
N THR A 113 -13.85 22.18 2.95
CA THR A 113 -14.50 21.08 3.67
C THR A 113 -14.43 19.77 2.91
N SER A 114 -14.45 19.78 1.57
CA SER A 114 -14.25 18.57 0.76
C SER A 114 -12.86 17.94 0.94
N LEU A 115 -11.85 18.74 1.29
CA LEU A 115 -10.52 18.23 1.66
C LEU A 115 -10.50 17.52 3.02
N PHE A 116 -11.42 17.88 3.92
CA PHE A 116 -11.52 17.28 5.26
C PHE A 116 -12.56 16.16 5.36
N ASP A 117 -13.64 16.22 4.58
CA ASP A 117 -14.81 15.34 4.69
C ASP A 117 -15.04 14.46 3.43
N GLY A 118 -14.10 14.46 2.48
CA GLY A 118 -14.13 13.56 1.31
C GLY A 118 -15.12 13.94 0.20
N GLY A 119 -15.87 15.03 0.36
CA GLY A 119 -16.86 15.52 -0.62
C GLY A 119 -18.12 14.66 -0.70
N GLU A 120 -19.11 15.12 -1.48
CA GLU A 120 -20.38 14.41 -1.72
C GLU A 120 -20.23 13.25 -2.72
N GLN A 121 -19.23 12.38 -2.50
CA GLN A 121 -19.26 11.06 -3.14
C GLN A 121 -20.17 10.18 -2.30
N GLU A 122 -21.20 9.61 -2.93
CA GLU A 122 -21.97 8.50 -2.35
C GLU A 122 -20.98 7.46 -1.85
N VAL A 123 -20.89 7.33 -0.52
CA VAL A 123 -19.98 6.39 0.13
C VAL A 123 -20.36 5.01 -0.37
N VAL A 124 -19.56 4.47 -1.29
CA VAL A 124 -19.69 3.08 -1.73
C VAL A 124 -19.77 2.24 -0.46
N PRO A 125 -20.83 1.45 -0.26
CA PRO A 125 -21.11 0.82 1.02
C PRO A 125 -20.02 -0.22 1.29
N ALA A 126 -18.97 0.21 1.99
CA ALA A 126 -17.87 -0.63 2.42
C ALA A 126 -18.22 -1.23 3.79
N PRO A 127 -17.81 -2.48 4.06
CA PRO A 127 -18.02 -3.07 5.37
C PRO A 127 -17.17 -2.35 6.41
N PHE A 128 -17.83 -1.81 7.44
CA PHE A 128 -17.18 -1.08 8.53
C PHE A 128 -16.94 -2.01 9.72
N TYR A 129 -15.69 -2.42 9.93
CA TYR A 129 -15.28 -3.30 11.05
C TYR A 129 -14.71 -2.57 12.27
N SER A 130 -14.67 -1.24 12.26
CA SER A 130 -14.11 -0.44 13.38
C SER A 130 -14.77 -0.74 14.73
N ILE A 131 -16.09 -0.94 14.74
CA ILE A 131 -16.85 -1.31 15.95
C ILE A 131 -16.45 -2.71 16.43
N ALA A 132 -16.31 -3.67 15.51
CA ALA A 132 -15.88 -5.02 15.86
C ALA A 132 -14.44 -5.04 16.39
N GLU A 133 -13.54 -4.25 15.80
CA GLU A 133 -12.16 -4.13 16.25
C GLU A 133 -12.06 -3.49 17.64
N ALA A 134 -12.85 -2.45 17.89
CA ALA A 134 -12.95 -1.82 19.21
C ALA A 134 -13.43 -2.83 20.27
N ARG A 135 -14.45 -3.64 19.95
CA ARG A 135 -14.94 -4.69 20.86
C ARG A 135 -13.91 -5.80 21.08
N ARG A 136 -13.16 -6.19 20.05
CA ARG A 136 -12.04 -7.13 20.17
C ARG A 136 -10.97 -6.59 21.12
N LYS A 137 -10.57 -5.32 20.98
CA LYS A 137 -9.58 -4.67 21.85
C LYS A 137 -10.06 -4.53 23.29
N GLN A 138 -11.38 -4.44 23.51
CA GLN A 138 -11.99 -4.43 24.85
C GLN A 138 -12.12 -5.83 25.49
N GLY A 139 -11.67 -6.89 24.82
CA GLY A 139 -11.83 -8.27 25.29
C GLY A 139 -13.24 -8.85 25.10
N LYS A 140 -14.14 -8.12 24.45
CA LYS A 140 -15.54 -8.54 24.20
C LYS A 140 -15.65 -9.33 22.89
N TYR A 141 -15.02 -10.50 22.86
CA TYR A 141 -14.85 -11.28 21.63
C TYR A 141 -16.17 -11.78 21.03
N LEU A 142 -17.10 -12.26 21.86
CA LEU A 142 -18.41 -12.71 21.38
C LEU A 142 -19.23 -11.58 20.77
N GLU A 143 -19.20 -10.39 21.37
CA GLU A 143 -19.87 -9.21 20.82
C GLU A 143 -19.21 -8.73 19.51
N ALA A 144 -17.89 -8.88 19.38
CA ALA A 144 -17.17 -8.58 18.14
C ALA A 144 -17.58 -9.55 17.02
N VAL A 145 -17.70 -10.85 17.31
CA VAL A 145 -18.18 -11.87 16.36
C VAL A 145 -19.58 -11.54 15.86
N VAL A 146 -20.49 -11.11 16.76
CA VAL A 146 -21.86 -10.73 16.36
C VAL A 146 -21.87 -9.55 15.40
N GLU A 147 -21.07 -8.51 15.64
CA GLU A 147 -20.99 -7.37 14.73
C GLU A 147 -20.38 -7.75 13.38
N ILE A 148 -19.34 -8.58 13.37
CA ILE A 148 -18.74 -9.07 12.12
C ILE A 148 -19.77 -9.87 11.32
N ARG A 149 -20.50 -10.79 11.98
CA ARG A 149 -21.57 -11.57 11.33
C ARG A 149 -22.69 -10.68 10.79
N LYS A 150 -23.04 -9.60 11.50
CA LYS A 150 -24.03 -8.61 11.03
C LYS A 150 -23.56 -7.88 9.76
N GLN A 151 -22.27 -7.55 9.67
CA GLN A 151 -21.71 -6.98 8.44
C GLN A 151 -21.61 -8.01 7.33
N LEU A 152 -21.19 -9.25 7.63
CA LEU A 152 -21.16 -10.34 6.66
C LEU A 152 -22.56 -10.73 6.16
N ALA A 153 -23.62 -10.53 6.94
CA ALA A 153 -24.99 -10.72 6.45
C ALA A 153 -25.37 -9.70 5.35
N ARG A 154 -24.73 -8.53 5.35
CA ARG A 154 -24.90 -7.49 4.31
C ARG A 154 -23.91 -7.67 3.15
N PHE A 155 -22.69 -8.14 3.47
CA PHE A 155 -21.60 -8.37 2.54
C PHE A 155 -21.06 -9.80 2.72
N PRO A 156 -21.75 -10.81 2.16
CA PRO A 156 -21.44 -12.22 2.42
C PRO A 156 -20.07 -12.65 1.90
N ASP A 157 -19.56 -12.03 0.85
CA ASP A 157 -18.28 -12.37 0.23
C ASP A 157 -17.12 -11.43 0.67
N ASP A 158 -17.25 -10.71 1.78
CA ASP A 158 -16.15 -9.86 2.23
C ASP A 158 -15.00 -10.67 2.85
N PHE A 159 -13.85 -10.64 2.18
CA PHE A 159 -12.62 -11.32 2.61
C PHE A 159 -12.16 -10.87 3.99
N ASN A 160 -12.12 -9.55 4.22
CA ASN A 160 -11.58 -8.99 5.45
C ASN A 160 -12.43 -9.39 6.67
N GLY A 161 -13.75 -9.35 6.54
CA GLY A 161 -14.68 -9.78 7.56
C GLY A 161 -14.59 -11.27 7.87
N MET A 162 -14.50 -12.11 6.84
CA MET A 162 -14.33 -13.56 7.03
C MET A 162 -12.99 -13.89 7.70
N LEU A 163 -11.89 -13.27 7.27
CA LEU A 163 -10.58 -13.47 7.87
C LEU A 163 -10.54 -12.96 9.32
N MET A 164 -11.18 -11.81 9.59
CA MET A 164 -11.29 -11.26 10.94
C MET A 164 -12.12 -12.16 11.85
N LEU A 165 -13.23 -12.72 11.35
CA LEU A 165 -14.04 -13.69 12.07
C LEU A 165 -13.21 -14.92 12.45
N ALA A 166 -12.53 -15.52 11.47
CA ALA A 166 -11.68 -16.68 11.68
C ALA A 166 -10.54 -16.38 12.68
N GLY A 167 -9.94 -15.20 12.60
CA GLY A 167 -8.90 -14.77 13.55
C GLY A 167 -9.41 -14.65 15.00
N ILE A 168 -10.61 -14.09 15.21
CA ILE A 168 -11.18 -14.02 16.57
C ILE A 168 -11.53 -15.42 17.08
N GLN A 169 -12.04 -16.31 16.22
CA GLN A 169 -12.33 -17.69 16.58
C GLN A 169 -11.06 -18.44 17.02
N ALA A 170 -10.01 -18.40 16.21
CA ALA A 170 -8.75 -19.10 16.49
C ALA A 170 -7.99 -18.50 17.67
N GLU A 171 -7.77 -17.18 17.68
CA GLU A 171 -6.83 -16.52 18.60
C GLU A 171 -7.45 -16.17 19.95
N ASN A 172 -8.74 -15.82 19.97
CA ASN A 172 -9.40 -15.32 21.19
C ASN A 172 -10.38 -16.30 21.81
N LEU A 173 -11.08 -17.09 20.99
CA LEU A 173 -12.06 -18.07 21.46
C LEU A 173 -11.50 -19.50 21.55
N ASN A 174 -10.27 -19.74 21.07
CA ASN A 174 -9.65 -21.07 20.94
C ASN A 174 -10.52 -22.06 20.14
N ASP A 175 -11.35 -21.55 19.24
CA ASP A 175 -12.24 -22.31 18.36
C ASP A 175 -11.57 -22.50 16.99
N LEU A 176 -10.57 -23.39 16.95
CA LEU A 176 -9.89 -23.75 15.70
C LEU A 176 -10.81 -24.41 14.67
N PRO A 177 -11.70 -25.35 15.03
CA PRO A 177 -12.63 -25.93 14.07
C PRO A 177 -13.55 -24.87 13.46
N GLY A 178 -14.03 -23.92 14.26
CA GLY A 178 -14.85 -22.80 13.77
C GLY A 178 -14.08 -21.86 12.85
N ALA A 179 -12.80 -21.59 13.14
CA ALA A 179 -11.94 -20.80 12.26
C ALA A 179 -11.70 -21.51 10.92
N GLN A 180 -11.39 -22.81 10.96
CA GLN A 180 -11.21 -23.64 9.76
C GLN A 180 -12.46 -23.61 8.88
N MET A 181 -13.65 -23.83 9.44
CA MET A 181 -14.89 -23.81 8.68
C MET A 181 -15.18 -22.44 8.04
N THR A 182 -14.78 -21.34 8.69
CA THR A 182 -14.87 -19.99 8.11
C THR A 182 -13.91 -19.83 6.91
N ILE A 183 -12.68 -20.33 7.01
CA ILE A 183 -11.71 -20.31 5.90
C ILE A 183 -12.15 -21.23 4.76
N GLU A 184 -12.68 -22.42 5.06
CA GLU A 184 -13.23 -23.32 4.05
C GLU A 184 -14.38 -22.69 3.27
N ARG A 185 -15.28 -21.97 3.96
CA ARG A 185 -16.34 -21.20 3.28
C ARG A 185 -15.77 -20.14 2.36
N LEU A 186 -14.72 -19.43 2.79
CA LEU A 186 -14.02 -18.44 1.97
C LEU A 186 -13.41 -19.09 0.72
N LEU A 187 -12.86 -20.30 0.83
CA LEU A 187 -12.36 -21.08 -0.31
C LEU A 187 -13.48 -21.54 -1.25
N MET A 188 -14.68 -21.85 -0.75
CA MET A 188 -15.82 -22.18 -1.59
C MET A 188 -16.33 -20.97 -2.40
N SER A 189 -16.18 -19.76 -1.86
CA SER A 189 -16.43 -18.49 -2.56
C SER A 189 -15.26 -18.06 -3.48
N ALA A 190 -14.31 -18.96 -3.78
CA ALA A 190 -13.11 -18.68 -4.59
C ALA A 190 -13.31 -17.92 -5.91
N PRO A 191 -14.35 -18.15 -6.75
CA PRO A 191 -14.47 -17.42 -8.03
C PRO A 191 -14.62 -15.90 -7.87
N ASN A 192 -15.04 -15.42 -6.69
CA ASN A 192 -15.17 -14.00 -6.38
C ASN A 192 -13.93 -13.40 -5.69
N GLN A 193 -12.91 -14.21 -5.37
CA GLN A 193 -11.78 -13.81 -4.52
C GLN A 193 -10.46 -13.78 -5.28
N SER A 194 -9.57 -12.88 -4.86
CA SER A 194 -8.20 -12.83 -5.38
C SER A 194 -7.40 -14.06 -4.94
N PRO A 195 -6.62 -14.70 -5.84
CA PRO A 195 -5.69 -15.79 -5.49
C PRO A 195 -4.77 -15.47 -4.30
N ILE A 196 -4.30 -14.22 -4.19
CA ILE A 196 -3.42 -13.76 -3.11
C ILE A 196 -4.14 -13.83 -1.75
N ASN A 197 -5.42 -13.47 -1.72
CA ASN A 197 -6.23 -13.48 -0.51
C ASN A 197 -6.48 -14.92 -0.03
N LEU A 198 -6.75 -15.84 -0.96
CA LEU A 198 -6.94 -17.26 -0.66
C LEU A 198 -5.65 -17.89 -0.08
N THR A 199 -4.50 -17.59 -0.67
CA THR A 199 -3.20 -18.00 -0.13
C THR A 199 -2.94 -17.42 1.26
N LEU A 200 -3.26 -16.14 1.48
CA LEU A 200 -3.11 -15.51 2.79
C LEU A 200 -3.98 -16.21 3.85
N ALA A 201 -5.23 -16.52 3.52
CA ALA A 201 -6.15 -17.23 4.41
C ALA A 201 -5.63 -18.62 4.80
N LEU A 202 -5.12 -19.39 3.83
CA LEU A 202 -4.53 -20.70 4.10
C LEU A 202 -3.23 -20.63 4.93
N ASN A 203 -2.36 -19.66 4.66
CA ASN A 203 -1.17 -19.45 5.47
C ASN A 203 -1.53 -19.13 6.93
N ARG A 204 -2.56 -18.29 7.14
CA ARG A 204 -3.05 -17.97 8.49
C ARG A 204 -3.67 -19.18 9.18
N LEU A 205 -4.40 -20.01 8.45
CA LEU A 205 -4.94 -21.26 8.98
C LEU A 205 -3.82 -22.20 9.46
N ALA A 206 -2.77 -22.39 8.65
CA ALA A 206 -1.60 -23.17 9.02
C ALA A 206 -0.91 -22.59 10.28
N ASP A 207 -0.75 -21.27 10.35
CA ASP A 207 -0.16 -20.60 11.53
C ASP A 207 -1.00 -20.84 12.80
N TRP A 208 -2.33 -20.78 12.70
CA TRP A 208 -3.22 -21.05 13.83
C TRP A 208 -3.16 -22.52 14.26
N GLN A 209 -3.12 -23.46 13.32
CA GLN A 209 -2.99 -24.90 13.61
C GLN A 209 -1.67 -25.20 14.33
N LEU A 210 -0.56 -24.57 13.93
CA LEU A 210 0.73 -24.74 14.60
C LEU A 210 0.74 -24.10 16.00
N LYS A 211 0.24 -22.86 16.11
CA LYS A 211 0.35 -22.09 17.35
C LYS A 211 -0.62 -22.53 18.43
N HIS A 212 -1.87 -22.83 18.04
CA HIS A 212 -2.95 -23.11 18.98
C HIS A 212 -3.35 -24.59 18.97
N GLY A 213 -3.23 -25.28 17.83
CA GLY A 213 -3.60 -26.69 17.70
C GLY A 213 -2.45 -27.66 17.99
N GLN A 214 -1.19 -27.19 17.89
CA GLN A 214 0.01 -28.03 17.90
C GLN A 214 -0.08 -29.20 16.92
N ASP A 215 -0.82 -29.01 15.83
CA ASP A 215 -1.10 -30.03 14.82
C ASP A 215 -0.35 -29.68 13.52
N PRO A 216 0.86 -30.22 13.33
CA PRO A 216 1.65 -29.96 12.14
C PRO A 216 1.10 -30.68 10.90
N ASP A 217 0.30 -31.74 11.07
CA ASP A 217 -0.30 -32.48 9.96
C ASP A 217 -1.41 -31.64 9.32
N SER A 218 -2.31 -31.09 10.13
CA SER A 218 -3.32 -30.14 9.65
C SER A 218 -2.69 -28.90 9.00
N ALA A 219 -1.60 -28.38 9.58
CA ALA A 219 -0.86 -27.24 9.00
C ALA A 219 -0.21 -27.59 7.65
N ARG A 220 0.32 -28.80 7.52
CA ARG A 220 0.87 -29.31 6.27
C ARG A 220 -0.22 -29.42 5.20
N GLU A 221 -1.39 -29.96 5.52
CA GLU A 221 -2.52 -30.05 4.58
C GLU A 221 -2.94 -28.68 4.06
N ALA A 222 -3.01 -27.67 4.93
CA ALA A 222 -3.34 -26.30 4.54
C ALA A 222 -2.31 -25.70 3.56
N LEU A 223 -1.03 -25.97 3.76
CA LEU A 223 0.05 -25.53 2.87
C LEU A 223 0.10 -26.33 1.56
N GLU A 224 -0.13 -27.65 1.60
CA GLU A 224 -0.23 -28.48 0.40
C GLU A 224 -1.38 -28.01 -0.51
N ARG A 225 -2.48 -27.55 0.09
CA ARG A 225 -3.60 -26.98 -0.66
C ARG A 225 -3.24 -25.68 -1.40
N ILE A 226 -2.31 -24.88 -0.89
CA ILE A 226 -1.76 -23.72 -1.62
C ILE A 226 -1.06 -24.20 -2.90
N ILE A 227 -0.21 -25.23 -2.79
CA ILE A 227 0.54 -25.79 -3.92
C ILE A 227 -0.43 -26.36 -4.98
N GLN A 228 -1.47 -27.07 -4.55
CA GLN A 228 -2.46 -27.66 -5.46
C GLN A 228 -3.31 -26.60 -6.18
N MET A 229 -3.73 -25.55 -5.49
CA MET A 229 -4.58 -24.50 -6.08
C MET A 229 -3.79 -23.49 -6.92
N PHE A 230 -2.52 -23.24 -6.58
CA PHE A 230 -1.70 -22.21 -7.22
C PHE A 230 -0.30 -22.72 -7.62
N PRO A 231 -0.19 -23.79 -8.43
CA PRO A 231 1.08 -24.48 -8.67
C PRO A 231 2.16 -23.61 -9.35
N GLU A 232 1.77 -22.66 -10.19
CA GLU A 232 2.67 -21.79 -10.98
C GLU A 232 2.92 -20.42 -10.32
N THR A 233 3.02 -20.39 -8.99
CA THR A 233 3.11 -19.14 -8.24
C THR A 233 4.23 -19.14 -7.22
N GLU A 234 4.81 -17.98 -6.93
CA GLU A 234 5.82 -17.81 -5.86
C GLU A 234 5.27 -18.26 -4.50
N GLN A 235 3.95 -18.18 -4.32
CA GLN A 235 3.25 -18.65 -3.12
C GLN A 235 3.36 -20.16 -2.94
N ALA A 236 3.29 -20.95 -4.03
CA ALA A 236 3.50 -22.40 -3.96
C ALA A 236 4.95 -22.73 -3.60
N TYR A 237 5.92 -21.99 -4.15
CA TYR A 237 7.32 -22.12 -3.74
C TYR A 237 7.48 -21.89 -2.24
N HIS A 238 6.94 -20.78 -1.71
CA HIS A 238 7.02 -20.49 -0.27
C HIS A 238 6.31 -21.53 0.60
N ALA A 239 5.15 -22.04 0.16
CA ALA A 239 4.46 -23.12 0.87
C ALA A 239 5.31 -24.40 0.94
N GLY A 240 5.98 -24.77 -0.15
CA GLY A 240 6.91 -25.91 -0.19
C GLY A 240 8.07 -25.76 0.79
N GLN A 241 8.69 -24.58 0.84
CA GLN A 241 9.74 -24.27 1.82
C GLN A 241 9.24 -24.40 3.26
N ARG A 242 8.03 -23.88 3.54
CA ARG A 242 7.43 -23.98 4.86
C ARG A 242 7.18 -25.43 5.27
N ILE A 243 6.67 -26.28 4.36
CA ILE A 243 6.45 -27.70 4.61
C ILE A 243 7.76 -28.40 5.00
N ALA A 244 8.86 -28.09 4.32
CA ALA A 244 10.17 -28.66 4.63
C ALA A 244 10.67 -28.29 6.05
N HIS A 245 10.25 -27.15 6.60
CA HIS A 245 10.63 -26.73 7.95
C HIS A 245 9.59 -27.05 9.03
N LEU A 246 8.50 -27.74 8.69
CA LEU A 246 7.53 -28.18 9.69
C LEU A 246 8.16 -29.21 10.61
N THR A 247 7.99 -29.01 11.92
CA THR A 247 8.39 -30.04 12.89
C THR A 247 7.37 -31.18 12.85
N PRO A 248 7.79 -32.44 12.61
CA PRO A 248 6.88 -33.58 12.63
C PRO A 248 6.14 -33.70 13.96
N SER A 249 4.91 -34.23 13.92
CA SER A 249 4.06 -34.43 15.11
C SER A 249 4.75 -35.30 16.17
N GLU A 250 5.49 -36.32 15.75
CA GLU A 250 6.29 -37.18 16.62
C GLU A 250 7.36 -36.41 17.41
N MET A 251 8.08 -35.50 16.74
CA MET A 251 9.11 -34.68 17.39
C MET A 251 8.52 -33.61 18.31
N LEU A 252 7.30 -33.13 18.02
CA LEU A 252 6.57 -32.24 18.94
C LEU A 252 6.11 -32.98 20.19
N ALA A 253 5.65 -34.22 20.05
CA ALA A 253 5.31 -35.07 21.18
C ALA A 253 6.53 -35.34 22.07
N GLU A 254 7.69 -35.66 21.49
CA GLU A 254 8.95 -35.84 22.21
C GLU A 254 9.38 -34.55 22.94
N LYS A 255 9.27 -33.37 22.30
CA LYS A 255 9.57 -32.08 22.95
C LYS A 255 8.68 -31.78 24.15
N ASN A 256 7.42 -32.22 24.11
CA ASN A 256 6.48 -32.04 25.20
C ASN A 256 6.75 -32.99 26.37
N GLU A 257 7.52 -34.07 26.16
CA GLU A 257 7.98 -34.89 27.25
C GLU A 257 9.04 -34.15 28.08
N PRO A 258 8.93 -34.13 29.43
CA PRO A 258 9.87 -33.45 30.30
C PRO A 258 11.24 -34.17 30.28
N HIS A 259 12.09 -33.76 29.35
CA HIS A 259 13.46 -34.22 29.27
C HIS A 259 14.28 -33.61 30.41
N ARG A 260 14.73 -34.45 31.35
CA ARG A 260 15.66 -34.03 32.40
C ARG A 260 17.01 -33.74 31.77
N ILE A 261 17.28 -32.46 31.54
CA ILE A 261 18.60 -31.98 31.12
C ILE A 261 19.59 -32.33 32.23
N LYS A 262 20.49 -33.28 31.96
CA LYS A 262 21.62 -33.55 32.84
C LYS A 262 22.57 -32.36 32.76
N LEU A 263 22.46 -31.45 33.72
CA LEU A 263 23.41 -30.35 33.86
C LEU A 263 24.79 -30.96 34.10
N GLY A 264 25.73 -30.71 33.17
CA GLY A 264 27.13 -31.07 33.35
C GLY A 264 27.77 -30.26 34.49
N GLN A 265 28.99 -30.64 34.87
CA GLN A 265 29.79 -29.83 35.80
C GLN A 265 30.04 -28.46 35.16
N TYR A 266 29.49 -27.42 35.79
CA TYR A 266 29.66 -26.04 35.36
C TYR A 266 30.89 -25.44 36.02
N GLN A 267 31.44 -24.40 35.40
CA GLN A 267 32.59 -23.71 35.96
C GLN A 267 32.15 -22.90 37.18
N GLU A 268 32.59 -23.31 38.36
CA GLU A 268 32.33 -22.61 39.61
C GLU A 268 33.15 -21.32 39.71
N ASN A 269 32.73 -20.38 40.55
CA ASN A 269 33.45 -19.12 40.83
C ASN A 269 33.59 -18.14 39.65
N ILE A 270 32.59 -18.09 38.76
CA ILE A 270 32.54 -17.17 37.60
C ILE A 270 32.78 -15.70 38.01
N GLY A 271 32.29 -15.28 39.19
CA GLY A 271 32.46 -13.91 39.70
C GLY A 271 33.86 -13.57 40.25
N LEU A 272 34.77 -14.54 40.36
CA LEU A 272 36.17 -14.34 40.78
C LEU A 272 37.13 -14.33 39.58
N LEU A 273 36.63 -14.62 38.37
CA LEU A 273 37.44 -14.60 37.16
C LEU A 273 37.64 -13.16 36.69
N ARG A 274 38.89 -12.81 36.36
CA ARG A 274 39.26 -11.48 35.84
C ARG A 274 38.74 -11.25 34.42
N GLU A 275 38.40 -12.32 33.70
CA GLU A 275 37.90 -12.28 32.34
C GLU A 275 36.45 -12.78 32.29
N PRO A 276 35.59 -12.14 31.47
CA PRO A 276 34.20 -12.57 31.32
C PRO A 276 34.16 -13.96 30.67
N VAL A 277 33.51 -14.91 31.35
CA VAL A 277 33.29 -16.27 30.82
C VAL A 277 32.36 -16.18 29.61
N THR A 278 32.93 -16.43 28.43
CA THR A 278 32.17 -16.52 27.18
C THR A 278 31.73 -17.97 26.99
N VAL A 279 30.45 -18.27 27.24
CA VAL A 279 29.87 -19.56 26.89
C VAL A 279 29.80 -19.65 25.38
N ARG A 280 30.67 -20.47 24.77
CA ARG A 280 30.60 -20.77 23.33
C ARG A 280 29.80 -22.05 23.15
N PRO A 281 28.81 -22.09 22.23
CA PRO A 281 28.14 -23.34 21.89
C PRO A 281 29.19 -24.37 21.42
N PRO A 282 28.95 -25.68 21.64
CA PRO A 282 29.82 -26.72 21.11
C PRO A 282 29.97 -26.50 19.60
N LYS A 283 31.21 -26.54 19.09
CA LYS A 283 31.42 -26.54 17.64
C LYS A 283 30.80 -27.81 17.10
N GLU A 284 29.69 -27.70 16.40
CA GLU A 284 29.10 -28.81 15.66
C GLU A 284 30.09 -29.27 14.60
N ASP A 285 30.28 -30.58 14.50
CA ASP A 285 31.15 -31.17 13.49
C ASP A 285 30.50 -30.96 12.10
N PRO A 286 31.16 -30.25 11.16
CA PRO A 286 30.59 -29.95 9.86
C PRO A 286 30.21 -31.20 9.06
N ALA A 287 30.87 -32.35 9.31
CA ALA A 287 30.50 -33.61 8.67
C ALA A 287 29.16 -34.16 9.18
N THR A 288 28.91 -34.02 10.49
CA THR A 288 27.63 -34.40 11.10
C THR A 288 26.49 -33.52 10.60
N VAL A 289 26.71 -32.21 10.46
CA VAL A 289 25.73 -31.27 9.90
C VAL A 289 25.48 -31.55 8.42
N ALA A 290 26.51 -31.80 7.62
CA ALA A 290 26.33 -32.17 6.22
C ALA A 290 25.49 -33.45 6.07
N ALA A 291 25.76 -34.47 6.89
CA ALA A 291 25.01 -35.71 6.86
C ALA A 291 23.54 -35.54 7.26
N SER A 292 23.22 -34.67 8.24
CA SER A 292 21.83 -34.38 8.60
C SER A 292 21.12 -33.60 7.50
N LEU A 293 21.78 -32.63 6.86
CA LEU A 293 21.25 -31.87 5.73
C LEU A 293 20.97 -32.77 4.51
N VAL A 294 21.87 -33.71 4.19
CA VAL A 294 21.64 -34.67 3.10
C VAL A 294 20.41 -35.53 3.39
N ARG A 295 20.30 -36.08 4.61
CA ARG A 295 19.11 -36.86 5.00
C ARG A 295 17.82 -36.03 4.95
N HIS A 296 17.90 -34.75 5.31
CA HIS A 296 16.78 -33.82 5.21
C HIS A 296 16.37 -33.58 3.75
N LEU A 297 17.34 -33.40 2.86
CA LEU A 297 17.10 -33.20 1.42
C LEU A 297 16.56 -34.46 0.72
N GLU A 298 16.84 -35.65 1.22
CA GLU A 298 16.20 -36.89 0.74
C GLU A 298 14.68 -36.88 0.98
N GLN A 299 14.24 -36.29 2.10
CA GLN A 299 12.82 -36.16 2.45
C GLN A 299 12.18 -34.91 1.84
N HIS A 300 12.95 -33.83 1.74
CA HIS A 300 12.51 -32.54 1.21
C HIS A 300 13.45 -32.06 0.10
N PRO A 301 13.33 -32.63 -1.13
CA PRO A 301 14.21 -32.31 -2.24
C PRO A 301 14.03 -30.91 -2.82
N GLN A 302 13.25 -30.03 -2.19
CA GLN A 302 13.08 -28.65 -2.64
C GLN A 302 13.51 -27.64 -1.58
N ASP A 303 13.96 -28.08 -0.40
CA ASP A 303 14.41 -27.17 0.65
C ASP A 303 15.59 -26.31 0.17
N GLY A 304 15.35 -25.00 0.15
CA GLY A 304 16.27 -23.97 -0.29
C GLY A 304 17.38 -23.71 0.71
N GLU A 305 17.02 -23.59 1.98
CA GLU A 305 17.93 -23.26 3.07
C GLU A 305 18.89 -24.43 3.35
N ALA A 306 18.37 -25.66 3.32
CA ALA A 306 19.18 -26.85 3.52
C ALA A 306 20.23 -27.03 2.43
N ARG A 307 19.87 -26.81 1.15
CA ARG A 307 20.82 -26.85 0.03
C ARG A 307 21.83 -25.72 0.08
N GLU A 308 21.40 -24.50 0.41
CA GLU A 308 22.31 -23.36 0.55
C GLU A 308 23.35 -23.62 1.65
N ARG A 309 22.92 -24.11 2.82
CA ARG A 309 23.82 -24.53 3.90
C ARG A 309 24.77 -25.65 3.47
N LEU A 310 24.26 -26.64 2.74
CA LEU A 310 25.08 -27.73 2.23
C LEU A 310 26.14 -27.22 1.25
N ALA A 311 25.77 -26.30 0.36
CA ALA A 311 26.70 -25.66 -0.57
C ALA A 311 27.80 -24.88 0.16
N LEU A 312 27.45 -24.15 1.23
CA LEU A 312 28.43 -23.46 2.08
C LEU A 312 29.39 -24.43 2.76
N ILE A 313 28.88 -25.53 3.33
CA ILE A 313 29.73 -26.55 3.97
C ILE A 313 30.69 -27.19 2.95
N TYR A 314 30.20 -27.51 1.74
CA TYR A 314 31.06 -28.02 0.67
C TYR A 314 32.13 -27.02 0.25
N ALA A 315 31.79 -25.74 0.15
CA ALA A 315 32.72 -24.69 -0.24
C ALA A 315 33.78 -24.38 0.84
N GLU A 316 33.37 -24.27 2.10
CA GLU A 316 34.24 -23.80 3.20
C GLU A 316 35.03 -24.93 3.85
N HIS A 317 34.37 -26.04 4.19
CA HIS A 317 34.99 -27.14 4.93
C HIS A 317 35.65 -28.17 4.03
N TYR A 318 34.99 -28.57 2.95
CA TYR A 318 35.50 -29.60 2.05
C TYR A 318 36.29 -29.04 0.86
N GLN A 319 36.22 -27.72 0.63
CA GLN A 319 36.79 -27.04 -0.54
C GLN A 319 36.37 -27.67 -1.89
N ARG A 320 35.22 -28.33 -1.90
CA ARG A 320 34.57 -28.91 -3.07
C ARG A 320 33.61 -27.91 -3.66
N LEU A 321 34.18 -26.90 -4.31
CA LEU A 321 33.41 -25.80 -4.93
C LEU A 321 32.64 -26.27 -6.17
N ASP A 322 33.03 -27.40 -6.76
CA ASP A 322 32.26 -28.14 -7.77
C ASP A 322 30.91 -28.58 -7.21
N LEU A 323 30.91 -29.32 -6.10
CA LEU A 323 29.69 -29.80 -5.46
C LEU A 323 28.83 -28.66 -4.92
N ALA A 324 29.47 -27.61 -4.39
CA ALA A 324 28.76 -26.41 -3.94
C ALA A 324 28.06 -25.69 -5.10
N ALA A 325 28.70 -25.61 -6.27
CA ALA A 325 28.09 -25.01 -7.46
C ALA A 325 26.91 -25.85 -7.98
N ASP A 326 27.02 -27.18 -7.96
CA ASP A 326 25.94 -28.08 -8.37
C ASP A 326 24.70 -27.89 -7.49
N GLN A 327 24.87 -27.78 -6.17
CA GLN A 327 23.77 -27.51 -5.24
C GLN A 327 23.07 -26.16 -5.52
N LEU A 328 23.82 -25.11 -5.88
CA LEU A 328 23.24 -23.82 -6.24
C LEU A 328 22.54 -23.86 -7.61
N GLU A 329 23.02 -24.64 -8.58
CA GLU A 329 22.32 -24.82 -9.86
C GLU A 329 21.02 -25.61 -9.68
N GLU A 330 20.98 -26.62 -8.80
CA GLU A 330 19.73 -27.28 -8.41
C GLU A 330 18.71 -26.30 -7.82
N LEU A 331 19.17 -25.36 -6.98
CA LEU A 331 18.31 -24.31 -6.43
C LEU A 331 17.75 -23.39 -7.52
N LEU A 332 18.56 -23.02 -8.50
CA LEU A 332 18.16 -22.17 -9.62
C LEU A 332 17.25 -22.90 -10.63
N ALA A 333 17.25 -24.23 -10.63
CA ALA A 333 16.37 -25.06 -11.45
C ALA A 333 14.96 -25.23 -10.85
N GLN A 334 14.72 -24.76 -9.62
CA GLN A 334 13.42 -24.89 -8.99
C GLN A 334 12.34 -24.02 -9.67
N PRO A 335 11.10 -24.55 -9.82
CA PRO A 335 10.01 -23.79 -10.41
C PRO A 335 9.55 -22.65 -9.48
N ASN A 336 9.06 -21.57 -10.08
CA ASN A 336 8.45 -20.43 -9.38
C ASN A 336 9.35 -19.73 -8.35
N LEU A 337 10.66 -19.75 -8.57
CA LEU A 337 11.64 -19.14 -7.70
C LEU A 337 11.48 -17.60 -7.67
N PRO A 338 11.37 -16.98 -6.48
CA PRO A 338 11.29 -15.53 -6.38
C PRO A 338 12.54 -14.84 -6.92
N ALA A 339 12.34 -13.74 -7.66
CA ALA A 339 13.43 -13.03 -8.34
C ALA A 339 14.58 -12.62 -7.39
N LYS A 340 14.25 -12.19 -6.17
CA LYS A 340 15.24 -11.80 -5.16
C LYS A 340 16.11 -12.99 -4.74
N GLN A 341 15.53 -14.17 -4.59
CA GLN A 341 16.23 -15.38 -4.18
C GLN A 341 17.12 -15.90 -5.32
N ALA A 342 16.60 -15.89 -6.56
CA ALA A 342 17.38 -16.23 -7.75
C ALA A 342 18.64 -15.35 -7.88
N VAL A 343 18.49 -14.03 -7.71
CA VAL A 343 19.62 -13.09 -7.72
C VAL A 343 20.60 -13.37 -6.59
N HIS A 344 20.12 -13.68 -5.39
CA HIS A 344 20.98 -14.01 -4.26
C HIS A 344 21.87 -15.23 -4.56
N TRP A 345 21.28 -16.33 -5.02
CA TRP A 345 22.02 -17.55 -5.33
C TRP A 345 22.91 -17.42 -6.56
N LEU A 346 22.52 -16.66 -7.59
CA LEU A 346 23.40 -16.34 -8.71
C LEU A 346 24.63 -15.54 -8.27
N ASN A 347 24.47 -14.60 -7.34
CA ASN A 347 25.61 -13.88 -6.77
C ASN A 347 26.53 -14.80 -5.95
N MET A 348 25.95 -15.69 -5.15
CA MET A 348 26.71 -16.69 -4.39
C MET A 348 27.48 -17.64 -5.32
N LEU A 349 26.84 -18.10 -6.39
CA LEU A 349 27.46 -18.94 -7.41
C LEU A 349 28.61 -18.21 -8.11
N ALA A 350 28.43 -16.93 -8.47
CA ALA A 350 29.51 -16.13 -9.05
C ALA A 350 30.69 -16.00 -8.08
N ASP A 351 30.44 -15.80 -6.79
CA ASP A 351 31.49 -15.77 -5.76
C ASP A 351 32.25 -17.11 -5.64
N LEU A 352 31.55 -18.23 -5.70
CA LEU A 352 32.18 -19.56 -5.67
C LEU A 352 33.03 -19.81 -6.91
N ARG A 353 32.55 -19.43 -8.10
CA ARG A 353 33.31 -19.57 -9.37
C ARG A 353 34.59 -18.73 -9.38
N VAL A 354 34.55 -17.54 -8.79
CA VAL A 354 35.75 -16.70 -8.59
C VAL A 354 36.77 -17.40 -7.69
N ARG A 355 36.31 -18.09 -6.63
CA ARG A 355 37.19 -18.85 -5.70
C ARG A 355 37.75 -20.13 -6.31
N HIS A 356 36.99 -20.85 -7.15
CA HIS A 356 37.35 -22.20 -7.64
C HIS A 356 38.50 -22.26 -8.66
N GLY A 357 38.89 -21.14 -9.28
CA GLY A 357 39.98 -21.24 -10.28
C GLY A 357 40.44 -19.97 -10.95
N SER A 358 40.23 -18.78 -10.37
CA SER A 358 40.42 -17.52 -11.11
C SER A 358 39.66 -17.49 -12.45
N ASP A 359 38.60 -18.28 -12.58
CA ASP A 359 37.82 -18.40 -13.80
C ASP A 359 36.84 -17.21 -13.90
N LEU A 360 37.42 -16.11 -14.35
CA LEU A 360 36.71 -14.87 -14.63
C LEU A 360 35.66 -15.04 -15.72
N ALA A 361 35.79 -16.02 -16.61
CA ALA A 361 34.81 -16.26 -17.65
C ALA A 361 33.55 -16.88 -17.04
N ALA A 362 33.69 -17.95 -16.27
CA ALA A 362 32.56 -18.59 -15.59
C ALA A 362 31.82 -17.62 -14.64
N ALA A 363 32.55 -16.79 -13.88
CA ALA A 363 31.92 -15.78 -13.02
C ALA A 363 31.16 -14.71 -13.81
N ARG A 364 31.66 -14.31 -15.00
CA ARG A 364 30.97 -13.36 -15.89
C ARG A 364 29.72 -13.96 -16.50
N GLU A 365 29.74 -15.24 -16.87
CA GLU A 365 28.56 -15.93 -17.42
C GLU A 365 27.41 -15.94 -16.40
N VAL A 366 27.71 -16.22 -15.13
CA VAL A 366 26.68 -16.20 -14.06
C VAL A 366 26.11 -14.79 -13.85
N LEU A 367 26.96 -13.75 -13.83
CA LEU A 367 26.49 -12.37 -13.72
C LEU A 367 25.72 -11.91 -14.97
N GLN A 368 26.09 -12.38 -16.15
CA GLN A 368 25.35 -12.12 -17.39
C GLN A 368 23.96 -12.75 -17.33
N ARG A 369 23.83 -13.96 -16.77
CA ARG A 369 22.54 -14.61 -16.53
C ARG A 369 21.62 -13.77 -15.64
N ILE A 370 22.13 -13.03 -14.65
CA ILE A 370 21.34 -12.07 -13.85
C ILE A 370 20.79 -10.94 -14.73
N ILE A 371 21.62 -10.39 -15.63
CA ILE A 371 21.23 -9.31 -16.54
C ILE A 371 20.15 -9.80 -17.52
N ASP A 372 20.32 -11.01 -18.05
CA ASP A 372 19.40 -11.57 -19.04
C ASP A 372 18.04 -11.94 -18.40
N LEU A 373 18.04 -12.50 -17.19
CA LEU A 373 16.82 -12.85 -16.46
C LEU A 373 16.09 -11.62 -15.90
N PHE A 374 16.82 -10.57 -15.49
CA PHE A 374 16.25 -9.40 -14.80
C PHE A 374 16.69 -8.06 -15.39
N PRO A 375 16.49 -7.79 -16.70
CA PRO A 375 17.15 -6.70 -17.43
C PRO A 375 16.81 -5.28 -16.96
N ARG A 376 15.69 -5.09 -16.24
CA ARG A 376 15.23 -3.79 -15.72
C ARG A 376 15.27 -3.72 -14.19
N SER A 377 16.12 -4.50 -13.55
CA SER A 377 16.24 -4.54 -12.09
C SER A 377 17.51 -3.84 -11.60
N ALA A 378 17.48 -3.37 -10.34
CA ALA A 378 18.71 -2.92 -9.66
C ALA A 378 19.77 -4.02 -9.58
N ALA A 379 19.36 -5.29 -9.57
CA ALA A 379 20.26 -6.43 -9.61
C ALA A 379 21.04 -6.51 -10.92
N ALA A 380 20.43 -6.19 -12.07
CA ALA A 380 21.14 -6.16 -13.35
C ALA A 380 22.17 -5.02 -13.41
N GLU A 381 21.86 -3.83 -12.90
CA GLU A 381 22.85 -2.74 -12.82
C GLU A 381 24.00 -3.09 -11.87
N ASN A 382 23.69 -3.70 -10.72
CA ASN A 382 24.72 -4.19 -9.80
C ASN A 382 25.59 -5.28 -10.45
N ALA A 383 24.99 -6.21 -11.20
CA ALA A 383 25.71 -7.25 -11.92
C ALA A 383 26.63 -6.67 -13.01
N LYS A 384 26.17 -5.67 -13.78
CA LYS A 384 27.00 -4.94 -14.77
C LYS A 384 28.21 -4.27 -14.11
N ASN A 385 27.97 -3.54 -13.02
CA ASN A 385 29.03 -2.88 -12.26
C ASN A 385 30.04 -3.89 -11.74
N ARG A 386 29.56 -5.00 -11.17
CA ARG A 386 30.40 -6.08 -10.66
C ARG A 386 31.23 -6.71 -11.79
N MET A 387 30.63 -6.99 -12.95
CA MET A 387 31.34 -7.53 -14.12
C MET A 387 32.50 -6.63 -14.59
N ALA A 388 32.33 -5.31 -14.53
CA ALA A 388 33.37 -4.35 -14.87
C ALA A 388 34.55 -4.37 -13.87
N HIS A 389 34.28 -4.62 -12.58
CA HIS A 389 35.26 -4.58 -11.50
C HIS A 389 35.79 -5.95 -11.03
N LEU A 390 35.31 -7.07 -11.59
CA LEU A 390 35.73 -8.44 -11.24
C LEU A 390 37.26 -8.64 -11.14
N ARG A 391 38.04 -8.02 -12.04
CA ARG A 391 39.52 -8.11 -12.01
C ARG A 391 40.13 -7.44 -10.78
N LEU A 392 39.51 -6.38 -10.26
CA LEU A 392 39.94 -5.68 -9.05
C LEU A 392 39.52 -6.46 -7.79
N GLU A 393 38.33 -7.05 -7.78
CA GLU A 393 37.86 -7.90 -6.66
C GLU A 393 38.79 -9.11 -6.44
N LEU A 394 39.27 -9.75 -7.51
CA LEU A 394 40.26 -10.83 -7.42
C LEU A 394 41.58 -10.39 -6.78
N ARG A 395 42.06 -9.17 -7.08
CA ARG A 395 43.30 -8.64 -6.49
C ARG A 395 43.11 -8.34 -5.01
N GLY A 396 41.99 -7.70 -4.64
CA GLY A 396 41.67 -7.40 -3.24
C GLY A 396 41.47 -8.65 -2.37
N LYS A 397 40.81 -9.70 -2.89
CA LYS A 397 40.64 -10.98 -2.16
C LYS A 397 41.94 -11.76 -2.00
N LYS A 398 42.87 -11.69 -2.97
CA LYS A 398 44.22 -12.27 -2.83
C LYS A 398 45.03 -11.57 -1.76
N GLU A 399 44.94 -10.24 -1.63
CA GLU A 399 45.66 -9.49 -0.58
C GLU A 399 45.09 -9.74 0.82
N SER A 400 43.77 -9.94 0.94
CA SER A 400 43.11 -10.18 2.25
C SER A 400 43.19 -11.64 2.74
N GLN A 401 43.50 -12.61 1.89
CA GLN A 401 43.81 -13.99 2.31
C GLN A 401 45.25 -14.20 2.78
N VAL A 402 46.14 -13.21 2.59
CA VAL A 402 47.57 -13.31 2.92
C VAL A 402 47.89 -12.65 4.29
N VAL A 403 46.87 -12.22 5.04
CA VAL A 403 47.00 -11.57 6.36
C VAL A 403 46.56 -12.51 7.47
#